data_AF-G0J218-F1
#
_entry.id   AF-G0J218-F1
#
_cell.length_a   1.000
_cell.length_b   1.000
_cell.length_c   1.000
_cell.angle_alpha   90.00
_cell.angle_beta   90.00
_cell.angle_gamma   90.00
#
_symmetry.space_group_name_H-M   'P 1'
#
loop_
_entity.id
_entity.type
_entity.pdbx_description
1 polymer ?
#
loop_
_entity_poly.entity_id
_entity_poly.type
_entity_poly.pdbx_seq_one_letter_code
_entity_poly.pdbx_strand_id
1 'polypeptide(L)'
;MASDNQIKEMKKDFRLLERNVLLLIAIPLPIFSFAYLYVTSGNLDFNLPALPEMFNYILLGLVSAMLVFQQFAFTKRIKEVRKTGAPVNQKLKGYAKATFLRYWQLFWIGVLCAFGLFFYENQGFTIVYAVTLLFVSLAKPMPARIVSALRLKGEEKDQVMEIQKREALD
;
A
#
# COMPACT_ATOMS: atom_id res chain seq x y z
N MET A 1 -2.81 29.10 18.97
CA MET A 1 -3.48 28.01 19.74
C MET A 1 -4.31 27.05 18.88
N ALA A 2 -5.24 27.50 18.03
CA ALA A 2 -6.02 26.58 17.18
C ALA A 2 -5.17 25.86 16.09
N SER A 3 -4.16 26.55 15.53
CA SER A 3 -3.24 25.99 14.52
C SER A 3 -2.37 24.85 15.08
N ASP A 4 -1.77 25.02 16.26
CA ASP A 4 -0.89 24.01 16.86
C ASP A 4 -1.62 22.71 17.20
N ASN A 5 -2.87 22.83 17.69
CA ASN A 5 -3.66 21.65 18.03
C ASN A 5 -4.04 20.85 16.77
N GLN A 6 -4.34 21.54 15.66
CA GLN A 6 -4.60 20.92 14.36
C GLN A 6 -3.36 20.22 13.79
N ILE A 7 -2.17 20.83 13.90
CA ILE A 7 -0.92 20.22 13.44
C ILE A 7 -0.59 18.96 14.26
N LYS A 8 -0.82 18.97 15.58
CA LYS A 8 -0.63 17.79 16.45
C LYS A 8 -1.56 16.63 16.07
N GLU A 9 -2.83 16.90 15.79
CA GLU A 9 -3.75 15.87 15.30
C GLU A 9 -3.30 15.30 13.95
N MET A 10 -2.92 16.16 13.00
CA MET A 10 -2.42 15.75 11.69
C MET A 10 -1.16 14.88 11.79
N LYS A 11 -0.23 15.20 12.71
CA LYS A 11 0.95 14.37 13.01
C LYS A 11 0.56 13.00 13.57
N LYS A 12 -0.40 12.94 14.50
CA LYS A 12 -0.87 11.68 15.09
C LYS A 12 -1.52 10.78 14.03
N ASP A 13 -2.40 11.34 13.21
CA ASP A 13 -3.08 10.62 12.12
C ASP A 13 -2.06 10.11 11.09
N PHE A 14 -1.06 10.91 10.75
CA PHE A 14 0.01 10.51 9.83
C PHE A 14 0.85 9.35 10.37
N ARG A 15 1.26 9.40 11.65
CA ARG A 15 2.00 8.30 12.30
C ARG A 15 1.18 7.01 12.38
N LEU A 16 -0.12 7.12 12.64
CA LEU A 16 -1.03 5.97 12.63
C LEU A 16 -1.13 5.35 11.24
N LEU A 17 -1.24 6.19 10.19
CA LEU A 17 -1.22 5.73 8.80
C LEU A 17 0.09 5.00 8.47
N GLU A 18 1.24 5.60 8.78
CA GLU A 18 2.55 4.98 8.55
C GLU A 18 2.66 3.62 9.22
N ARG A 19 2.32 3.53 10.51
CA ARG A 19 2.35 2.26 11.26
C ARG A 19 1.46 1.20 10.61
N ASN A 20 0.22 1.55 10.29
CA ASN A 20 -0.74 0.60 9.71
C ASN A 20 -0.28 0.14 8.32
N VAL A 21 0.26 1.06 7.50
CA VAL A 21 0.82 0.74 6.19
C VAL A 21 2.02 -0.21 6.32
N LEU A 22 2.93 0.05 7.27
CA LEU A 22 4.08 -0.83 7.52
C LEU A 22 3.64 -2.24 7.92
N LEU A 23 2.63 -2.37 8.78
CA LEU A 23 2.06 -3.67 9.15
C LEU A 23 1.46 -4.41 7.94
N LEU A 24 0.72 -3.69 7.07
CA LEU A 24 0.15 -4.26 5.85
C LEU A 24 1.21 -4.73 4.84
N ILE A 25 2.42 -4.17 4.89
CA ILE A 25 3.55 -4.63 4.06
C ILE A 25 4.28 -5.80 4.71
N ALA A 26 4.46 -5.73 6.04
CA ALA A 26 5.25 -6.70 6.79
C ALA A 26 4.60 -8.08 6.89
N ILE A 27 3.27 -8.18 6.88
CA ILE A 27 2.56 -9.46 7.06
C ILE A 27 2.61 -10.36 5.81
N PRO A 28 2.36 -9.88 4.57
CA PRO A 28 2.41 -10.74 3.39
C PRO A 28 3.82 -11.28 3.08
N LEU A 29 4.86 -10.56 3.52
CA LEU A 29 6.25 -10.91 3.22
C LEU A 29 6.66 -12.29 3.75
N PRO A 30 6.53 -12.62 5.04
CA PRO A 30 6.85 -13.96 5.54
C PRO A 30 5.96 -15.05 4.94
N ILE A 31 4.68 -14.75 4.67
CA ILE A 31 3.76 -15.70 4.03
C ILE A 31 4.25 -16.06 2.63
N PHE A 32 4.60 -15.04 1.84
CA PHE A 32 5.15 -15.24 0.51
C PHE A 32 6.52 -15.93 0.54
N SER A 33 7.41 -15.53 1.45
CA SER A 33 8.71 -16.16 1.61
C SER A 33 8.60 -17.64 1.94
N PHE A 34 7.65 -18.02 2.81
CA PHE A 34 7.37 -19.42 3.09
C PHE A 34 6.91 -20.18 1.85
N ALA A 35 5.94 -19.65 1.11
CA ALA A 35 5.46 -20.25 -0.15
C ALA A 35 6.59 -20.38 -1.19
N TYR A 36 7.44 -19.37 -1.31
CA TYR A 36 8.58 -19.38 -2.23
C TYR A 36 9.64 -20.41 -1.84
N LEU A 37 10.00 -20.48 -0.56
CA LEU A 37 10.95 -21.47 -0.06
C LEU A 37 10.38 -22.89 -0.21
N TYR A 38 9.09 -23.08 0.03
CA TYR A 38 8.41 -24.36 -0.20
C TYR A 38 8.66 -24.87 -1.62
N VAL A 39 8.33 -24.05 -2.63
CA VAL A 39 8.51 -24.42 -4.05
C VAL A 39 9.99 -24.56 -4.45
N THR A 40 10.89 -23.78 -3.85
CA THR A 40 12.30 -23.75 -4.29
C THR A 40 13.19 -24.77 -3.56
N SER A 41 12.86 -25.14 -2.31
CA SER A 41 13.77 -25.92 -1.46
C SER A 41 13.69 -27.43 -1.67
N GLY A 42 12.63 -27.95 -2.30
CA GLY A 42 12.45 -29.38 -2.63
C GLY A 42 12.44 -30.35 -1.43
N ASN A 43 12.64 -29.85 -0.21
CA ASN A 43 12.75 -30.62 1.03
C ASN A 43 11.45 -30.59 1.85
N LEU A 44 10.46 -29.83 1.40
CA LEU A 44 9.14 -29.75 2.01
C LEU A 44 8.16 -30.36 1.01
N ASP A 45 7.66 -31.55 1.32
CA ASP A 45 6.74 -32.26 0.44
C ASP A 45 5.35 -32.25 1.10
N PHE A 46 4.58 -31.20 0.79
CA PHE A 46 3.18 -31.12 1.22
C PHE A 46 2.33 -31.69 0.07
N ASN A 47 1.75 -32.87 0.28
CA ASN A 47 0.78 -33.48 -0.66
C ASN A 47 -0.50 -32.63 -0.71
N LEU A 48 -0.46 -31.54 -1.47
CA LEU A 48 -1.57 -30.63 -1.65
C LEU A 48 -2.57 -31.21 -2.65
N PRO A 49 -3.87 -30.97 -2.46
CA PRO A 49 -4.87 -31.36 -3.44
C PRO A 49 -4.65 -30.61 -4.75
N ALA A 50 -4.62 -31.35 -5.86
CA ALA A 50 -4.48 -30.78 -7.19
C ALA A 50 -5.72 -29.93 -7.54
N LEU A 51 -5.53 -28.62 -7.65
CA LEU A 51 -6.56 -27.71 -8.15
C LEU A 51 -6.53 -27.67 -9.69
N PRO A 52 -7.66 -27.44 -10.37
CA PRO A 52 -7.68 -27.38 -11.82
C PRO A 52 -6.76 -26.27 -12.38
N GLU A 53 -5.95 -26.60 -13.38
CA GLU A 53 -4.97 -25.67 -13.97
C GLU A 53 -5.59 -24.38 -14.51
N MET A 54 -6.86 -24.41 -14.92
CA MET A 54 -7.58 -23.22 -15.36
C MET A 54 -7.57 -22.11 -14.29
N PHE A 55 -7.65 -22.48 -13.01
CA PHE A 55 -7.63 -21.51 -11.90
C PHE A 55 -6.28 -20.83 -11.74
N ASN A 56 -5.17 -21.44 -12.17
CA ASN A 56 -3.84 -20.82 -12.17
C ASN A 56 -3.86 -19.53 -13.00
N TYR A 57 -4.26 -19.65 -14.28
CA TYR A 57 -4.29 -18.53 -15.21
C TYR A 57 -5.34 -17.48 -14.83
N ILE A 58 -6.50 -17.91 -14.33
CA ILE A 58 -7.53 -16.99 -13.84
C ILE A 58 -7.01 -16.20 -12.64
N LEU A 59 -6.41 -16.87 -11.65
CA LEU A 59 -5.88 -16.22 -10.46
C LEU A 59 -4.73 -15.27 -10.82
N LEU A 60 -3.81 -15.69 -11.68
CA LEU A 60 -2.70 -14.87 -12.16
C LEU A 60 -3.20 -13.62 -12.90
N GLY A 61 -4.19 -13.79 -13.78
CA GLY A 61 -4.87 -12.69 -14.46
C GLY A 61 -5.56 -11.75 -13.47
N LEU A 62 -6.24 -12.31 -12.46
CA LEU A 62 -6.92 -11.54 -11.42
C LEU A 62 -5.94 -10.70 -10.59
N VAL A 63 -4.85 -11.27 -10.07
CA VAL A 63 -3.87 -10.51 -9.26
C VAL A 63 -3.18 -9.42 -10.09
N SER A 64 -2.90 -9.71 -11.36
CA SER A 64 -2.32 -8.74 -12.31
C SER A 64 -3.29 -7.59 -12.60
N ALA A 65 -4.57 -7.91 -12.86
CA ALA A 65 -5.62 -6.91 -13.06
C ALA A 65 -5.85 -6.07 -11.81
N MET A 66 -5.87 -6.68 -10.62
CA MET A 66 -5.99 -5.99 -9.34
C MET A 66 -4.83 -5.00 -9.11
N LEU A 67 -3.60 -5.39 -9.45
CA LEU A 67 -2.42 -4.54 -9.33
C LEU A 67 -2.55 -3.28 -10.19
N VAL A 68 -2.97 -3.45 -11.44
CA VAL A 68 -3.22 -2.33 -12.36
C VAL A 68 -4.40 -1.47 -11.87
N PHE A 69 -5.51 -2.10 -11.49
CA PHE A 69 -6.72 -1.42 -11.03
C PHE A 69 -6.49 -0.59 -9.78
N GLN A 70 -5.68 -1.08 -8.82
CA GLN A 70 -5.29 -0.34 -7.63
C GLN A 70 -4.71 1.04 -7.99
N GLN A 71 -3.83 1.10 -8.99
CA GLN A 71 -3.17 2.35 -9.40
C GLN A 71 -4.17 3.35 -10.00
N PHE A 72 -5.11 2.88 -10.81
CA PHE A 72 -6.19 3.71 -11.35
C PHE A 72 -7.13 4.21 -10.25
N ALA A 73 -7.56 3.33 -9.36
CA ALA A 73 -8.44 3.66 -8.24
C ALA A 73 -7.82 4.70 -7.30
N PHE A 74 -6.53 4.57 -7.00
CA PHE A 74 -5.79 5.56 -6.21
C PHE A 74 -5.76 6.92 -6.90
N THR A 75 -5.41 6.95 -8.18
CA THR A 75 -5.31 8.20 -8.96
C THR A 75 -6.67 8.91 -9.03
N LYS A 76 -7.76 8.16 -9.22
CA LYS A 76 -9.12 8.69 -9.24
C LYS A 76 -9.48 9.34 -7.89
N ARG A 77 -9.22 8.66 -6.77
CA ARG A 77 -9.52 9.19 -5.43
C ARG A 77 -8.70 10.42 -5.08
N ILE A 78 -7.41 10.45 -5.42
CA ILE A 78 -6.60 11.65 -5.21
C ILE A 78 -7.13 12.83 -6.03
N LYS A 79 -7.60 12.58 -7.25
CA LYS A 79 -8.23 13.61 -8.10
C LYS A 79 -9.54 14.11 -7.48
N GLU A 80 -10.35 13.25 -6.87
CA GLU A 80 -11.56 13.62 -6.14
C GLU A 80 -11.22 14.48 -4.93
N VAL A 81 -10.31 14.03 -4.06
CA VAL A 81 -9.87 14.77 -2.87
C VAL A 81 -9.36 16.17 -3.23
N ARG A 82 -8.60 16.30 -4.32
CA ARG A 82 -8.08 17.58 -4.81
C ARG A 82 -9.19 18.57 -5.21
N LYS A 83 -10.31 18.08 -5.74
CA LYS A 83 -11.40 18.93 -6.26
C LYS A 83 -12.38 19.41 -5.19
N THR A 84 -12.34 18.83 -3.98
CA THR A 84 -13.35 19.05 -2.93
C THR A 84 -13.41 20.48 -2.38
N GLY A 85 -12.44 21.36 -2.67
CA GLY A 85 -12.38 22.72 -2.09
C GLY A 85 -12.22 22.75 -0.55
N ALA A 86 -12.08 21.58 0.07
CA ALA A 86 -12.05 21.38 1.51
C ALA A 86 -10.76 21.91 2.16
N PRO A 87 -10.77 22.20 3.47
CA PRO A 87 -9.56 22.59 4.20
C PRO A 87 -8.48 21.49 4.19
N VAL A 88 -7.22 21.88 4.39
CA VAL A 88 -6.02 21.00 4.33
C VAL A 88 -6.15 19.74 5.18
N ASN A 89 -6.66 19.88 6.41
CA ASN A 89 -6.85 18.75 7.32
C ASN A 89 -7.79 17.68 6.72
N GLN A 90 -8.89 18.09 6.10
CA GLN A 90 -9.81 17.16 5.44
C GLN A 90 -9.19 16.55 4.17
N LYS A 91 -8.43 17.33 3.38
CA LYS A 91 -7.68 16.80 2.23
C LYS A 91 -6.63 15.76 2.66
N LEU A 92 -5.96 15.99 3.79
CA LEU A 92 -4.99 15.05 4.37
C LEU A 92 -5.66 13.75 4.80
N LYS A 93 -6.79 13.83 5.51
CA LYS A 93 -7.59 12.64 5.88
C LYS A 93 -8.08 11.87 4.65
N GLY A 94 -8.51 12.58 3.60
CA GLY A 94 -8.87 11.98 2.31
C GLY A 94 -7.70 11.24 1.65
N TYR A 95 -6.52 11.86 1.63
CA TYR A 95 -5.29 11.23 1.14
C TYR A 95 -4.89 10.00 1.99
N ALA A 96 -4.96 10.12 3.31
CA ALA A 96 -4.65 9.03 4.23
C ALA A 96 -5.57 7.83 4.00
N LYS A 97 -6.88 8.06 3.87
CA LYS A 97 -7.86 7.02 3.55
C LYS A 97 -7.60 6.39 2.18
N ALA A 98 -7.27 7.19 1.17
CA ALA A 98 -6.95 6.68 -0.17
C ALA A 98 -5.67 5.82 -0.17
N THR A 99 -4.65 6.25 0.58
CA THR A 99 -3.39 5.53 0.75
C THR A 99 -3.60 4.23 1.52
N PHE A 100 -4.34 4.26 2.63
CA PHE A 100 -4.66 3.07 3.40
C PHE A 100 -5.38 2.02 2.54
N LEU A 101 -6.39 2.43 1.75
CA LEU A 101 -7.09 1.46 0.90
C LEU A 101 -6.21 0.90 -0.23
N ARG A 102 -5.27 1.70 -0.75
CA ARG A 102 -4.27 1.22 -1.70
C ARG A 102 -3.42 0.11 -1.07
N TYR A 103 -2.91 0.32 0.15
CA TYR A 103 -2.11 -0.69 0.84
C TYR A 103 -2.93 -1.91 1.23
N TRP A 104 -4.22 -1.73 1.56
CA TRP A 104 -5.14 -2.84 1.76
C TRP A 104 -5.29 -3.72 0.50
N GLN A 105 -5.38 -3.11 -0.69
CA GLN A 105 -5.41 -3.85 -1.94
C GLN A 105 -4.09 -4.58 -2.22
N LEU A 106 -2.95 -3.91 -2.00
CA LEU A 106 -1.61 -4.51 -2.18
C LEU A 106 -1.36 -5.68 -1.21
N PHE A 107 -1.89 -5.59 0.02
CA PHE A 107 -1.87 -6.69 0.98
C PHE A 107 -2.56 -7.94 0.41
N TRP A 108 -3.79 -7.80 -0.10
CA TRP A 108 -4.53 -8.92 -0.68
C TRP A 108 -3.85 -9.48 -1.93
N ILE A 109 -3.28 -8.62 -2.78
CA ILE A 109 -2.49 -9.07 -3.93
C ILE A 109 -1.30 -9.91 -3.45
N GLY A 110 -0.60 -9.47 -2.40
CA GLY A 110 0.52 -10.22 -1.82
C GLY A 110 0.13 -11.60 -1.30
N VAL A 111 -0.97 -11.67 -0.55
CA VAL A 111 -1.51 -12.94 -0.02
C VAL A 111 -1.96 -13.87 -1.15
N LEU A 112 -2.64 -13.34 -2.17
CA LEU A 112 -3.08 -14.12 -3.33
C LEU A 112 -1.91 -14.61 -4.17
N CYS A 113 -0.83 -13.83 -4.32
CA CYS A 113 0.39 -14.30 -4.97
C CYS A 113 1.04 -15.43 -4.18
N ALA A 114 1.10 -15.34 -2.85
CA ALA A 114 1.63 -16.42 -2.02
C ALA A 114 0.79 -17.70 -2.16
N PHE A 115 -0.54 -17.56 -2.14
CA PHE A 115 -1.47 -18.67 -2.36
C PHE A 115 -1.30 -19.29 -3.75
N GLY A 116 -1.27 -18.47 -4.80
CA GLY A 116 -1.09 -18.94 -6.17
C GLY A 116 0.24 -19.66 -6.37
N LEU A 117 1.32 -19.12 -5.80
CA LEU A 117 2.63 -19.76 -5.85
C LEU A 117 2.63 -21.10 -5.10
N PHE A 118 2.00 -21.16 -3.93
CA PHE A 118 1.98 -22.36 -3.10
C PHE A 118 1.21 -23.53 -3.73
N PHE A 119 0.11 -23.26 -4.44
CA PHE A 119 -0.73 -24.30 -5.04
C PHE A 119 -0.38 -24.67 -6.49
N TYR A 120 0.14 -23.72 -7.27
CA TYR A 120 0.39 -23.92 -8.71
C TYR A 120 1.86 -23.88 -9.09
N GLU A 121 2.74 -23.54 -8.15
CA GLU A 121 4.21 -23.47 -8.33
C GLU A 121 4.63 -22.57 -9.52
N ASN A 122 3.73 -21.67 -9.93
CA ASN A 122 3.91 -20.85 -11.11
C ASN A 122 4.73 -19.59 -10.76
N GLN A 123 5.89 -19.46 -11.40
CA GLN A 123 6.80 -18.32 -11.22
C GLN A 123 6.16 -16.96 -11.59
N GLY A 124 5.08 -16.95 -12.37
CA GLY A 124 4.29 -15.75 -12.64
C GLY A 124 3.84 -15.04 -11.37
N PHE A 125 3.45 -15.77 -10.32
CA PHE A 125 3.07 -15.18 -9.03
C PHE A 125 4.25 -14.49 -8.34
N THR A 126 5.47 -15.05 -8.48
CA THR A 126 6.69 -14.43 -7.96
C THR A 126 6.99 -13.11 -8.67
N ILE A 127 6.84 -13.05 -9.99
CA ILE A 127 7.04 -11.82 -10.76
C ILE A 127 6.01 -10.76 -10.33
N VAL A 128 4.72 -11.11 -10.28
CA VAL A 128 3.66 -10.16 -9.85
C VAL A 128 3.89 -9.70 -8.41
N TYR A 129 4.34 -10.57 -7.52
CA TYR A 129 4.69 -10.20 -6.15
C TYR A 129 5.87 -9.22 -6.08
N ALA A 130 6.93 -9.46 -6.85
CA ALA A 130 8.06 -8.54 -6.94
C ALA A 130 7.63 -7.15 -7.44
N VAL A 131 6.78 -7.09 -8.47
CA VAL A 131 6.19 -5.83 -8.95
C VAL A 131 5.35 -5.18 -7.85
N THR A 132 4.57 -5.96 -7.10
CA THR A 132 3.79 -5.46 -5.95
C THR A 132 4.68 -4.79 -4.90
N LEU A 133 5.86 -5.36 -4.59
CA LEU A 133 6.84 -4.75 -3.69
C LEU A 133 7.40 -3.42 -4.24
N LEU A 134 7.60 -3.31 -5.55
CA LEU A 134 7.97 -2.04 -6.19
C LEU A 134 6.88 -0.98 -6.00
N PHE A 135 5.61 -1.35 -6.22
CA PHE A 135 4.47 -0.45 -5.99
C PHE A 135 4.35 -0.05 -4.52
N VAL A 136 4.59 -0.96 -3.58
CA VAL A 136 4.63 -0.71 -2.14
C VAL A 136 5.73 0.30 -1.79
N SER A 137 6.93 0.11 -2.34
CA SER A 137 8.10 0.96 -2.09
C SER A 137 7.89 2.36 -2.64
N LEU A 138 7.35 2.44 -3.86
CA LEU A 138 6.97 3.71 -4.45
C LEU A 138 5.81 4.36 -3.71
N ALA A 139 4.86 3.63 -3.12
CA ALA A 139 3.66 4.22 -2.50
C ALA A 139 3.87 4.85 -1.12
N LYS A 140 5.10 4.89 -0.60
CA LYS A 140 5.37 5.33 0.78
C LYS A 140 4.71 6.68 1.09
N PRO A 141 3.88 6.77 2.15
CA PRO A 141 3.29 8.03 2.56
C PRO A 141 4.41 8.94 3.06
N MET A 142 4.67 10.02 2.34
CA MET A 142 5.64 11.04 2.72
C MET A 142 4.99 12.42 2.61
N PRO A 143 5.26 13.37 3.51
CA PRO A 143 4.70 14.72 3.44
C PRO A 143 4.97 15.41 2.09
N ALA A 144 6.19 15.28 1.55
CA ALA A 144 6.52 15.76 0.21
C ALA A 144 5.66 15.14 -0.90
N ARG A 145 5.33 13.85 -0.77
CA ARG A 145 4.46 13.14 -1.72
C ARG A 145 3.01 13.59 -1.60
N ILE A 146 2.54 13.89 -0.39
CA ILE A 146 1.20 14.46 -0.13
C ILE A 146 1.09 15.83 -0.81
N VAL A 147 2.07 16.71 -0.60
CA VAL A 147 2.12 18.05 -1.23
C VAL A 147 2.05 17.93 -2.75
N SER A 148 2.86 17.06 -3.35
CA SER A 148 2.87 16.82 -4.80
C SER A 148 1.55 16.22 -5.30
N ALA A 149 1.03 15.19 -4.63
CA ALA A 149 -0.19 14.50 -5.00
C ALA A 149 -1.43 15.38 -4.88
N LEU A 150 -1.50 16.25 -3.88
CA LEU A 150 -2.61 17.17 -3.66
C LEU A 150 -2.41 18.53 -4.36
N ARG A 151 -1.22 18.80 -4.90
CA ARG A 151 -0.83 20.10 -5.51
C ARG A 151 -1.02 21.27 -4.54
N LEU A 152 -0.64 21.08 -3.27
CA LEU A 152 -0.74 22.12 -2.24
C LEU A 152 0.24 23.26 -2.54
N LYS A 153 -0.16 24.50 -2.26
CA LYS A 153 0.63 25.73 -2.48
C LYS A 153 0.57 26.64 -1.25
N GLY A 154 1.59 27.48 -1.08
CA GLY A 154 1.65 28.48 -0.01
C GLY A 154 1.52 27.86 1.38
N GLU A 155 0.67 28.45 2.21
CA GLU A 155 0.43 28.06 3.60
C GLU A 155 0.01 26.59 3.77
N GLU A 156 -0.79 26.04 2.83
CA GLU A 156 -1.21 24.62 2.88
C GLU A 156 -0.01 23.65 2.78
N LYS A 157 1.01 24.04 2.01
CA LYS A 157 2.23 23.23 1.85
C LYS A 157 3.04 23.27 3.14
N ASP A 158 3.19 24.45 3.74
CA ASP A 158 4.01 24.64 4.93
C ASP A 158 3.44 23.85 6.12
N GLN A 159 2.12 23.86 6.29
CA GLN A 159 1.41 23.04 7.29
C GLN A 159 1.68 21.54 7.14
N VAL A 160 1.68 21.01 5.90
CA VAL A 160 1.95 19.59 5.66
C VAL A 160 3.43 19.25 5.85
N MET A 161 4.34 20.14 5.45
CA MET A 161 5.78 19.94 5.64
C MET A 161 6.17 19.98 7.12
N GLU A 162 5.44 20.71 7.95
CA GLU A 162 5.63 20.78 9.39
C GLU A 162 5.37 19.43 10.11
N ILE A 163 4.58 18.53 9.49
CA ILE A 163 4.41 17.15 9.97
C ILE A 163 5.75 16.41 10.00
N GLN A 164 6.67 16.71 9.07
CA GLN A 164 7.96 16.05 8.96
C GLN A 164 8.99 16.57 9.98
N LYS A 165 8.84 17.81 10.46
CA LYS A 165 9.74 18.37 11.47
C LYS A 165 9.60 17.55 12.75
N ARG A 166 10.62 16.75 13.07
CA ARG A 166 10.78 16.18 14.42
C ARG A 166 10.75 17.36 15.37
N GLU A 167 9.89 17.30 16.38
CA GLU A 167 10.04 18.14 17.56
C GLU A 167 11.49 17.94 18.01
N ALA A 168 12.28 19.01 17.96
CA ALA A 168 13.55 19.02 18.67
C ALA A 168 13.16 18.68 20.12
N LEU A 169 13.72 17.59 20.61
CA LEU A 169 13.64 17.25 22.02
C LEU A 169 14.36 18.38 22.75
N ASP A 170 13.61 19.33 23.28
CA ASP A 170 14.05 20.18 24.39
C ASP A 170 13.91 19.38 25.70
#